data_AF-A0A8C9EZ10-F1
#
_entry.id   AF-A0A8C9EZ10-F1
#
_cell.length_a   1.000
_cell.length_b   1.000
_cell.length_c   1.000
_cell.angle_alpha   90.00
_cell.angle_beta   90.00
_cell.angle_gamma   90.00
#
_symmetry.space_group_name_H-M   'P 1'
#
loop_
_entity.id
_entity.type
_entity.pdbx_description
1 polymer ?
#
loop_
_entity_poly.entity_id
_entity_poly.type
_entity_poly.pdbx_seq_one_letter_code
_entity_poly.pdbx_strand_id
1 'polypeptide(L)'
;MSPGKLSHGMVYGVVHRTDNNHKREMVVYGWSADQLKEEMNYIKEVRATLEKVRKKMYGEYDEMKRKIQQLTNELKVTNAHQESLENHVRVQAAALDSFSEMNSSLTSASIDLQKTLVDVTLENTDIREQIRNLKHTHEQSMEKLREKQKQLETAQIENQLLKLKVESSQEANAEVMREMTRKLYSQYEEKMREEEQKHKAEKEILLEETNRLLKAIEESNKKMQITETSIQEKDRRIGELDRLIERMEEERHQLQKQLELNEIQLSGVKSESNSDSERSQHLEEVAASLRERIKHLDDMVHCQQKKVKHMVEEVRTSKTMYFESSGNTDS
;
A
#
# COMPACT_ATOMS: atom_id res chain seq x y z
N MET A 1 -62.32 191.55 18.53
CA MET A 1 -62.69 192.53 19.59
C MET A 1 -61.98 192.10 20.86
N SER A 2 -61.31 193.02 21.57
CA SER A 2 -60.81 192.82 22.95
C SER A 2 -61.96 193.08 23.96
N PRO A 3 -61.92 192.71 25.27
CA PRO A 3 -60.82 192.86 26.26
C PRO A 3 -59.94 191.59 26.46
N GLY A 4 -59.17 191.34 27.54
CA GLY A 4 -58.98 192.05 28.84
C GLY A 4 -57.73 191.58 29.63
N LYS A 5 -57.77 191.57 30.98
CA LYS A 5 -56.66 191.11 31.88
C LYS A 5 -57.15 190.53 33.23
N LEU A 6 -56.21 189.83 33.91
CA LEU A 6 -56.10 189.36 35.33
C LEU A 6 -56.22 187.83 35.50
N SER A 7 -55.46 187.11 36.34
CA SER A 7 -54.26 187.42 37.15
C SER A 7 -53.48 186.11 37.46
N HIS A 8 -52.21 186.20 37.90
CA HIS A 8 -51.25 185.09 37.99
C HIS A 8 -51.27 184.38 39.37
N GLY A 9 -51.08 183.05 39.42
CA GLY A 9 -51.08 182.27 40.68
C GLY A 9 -49.99 181.20 40.72
N MET A 10 -49.18 181.19 41.79
CA MET A 10 -48.14 180.18 42.02
C MET A 10 -48.67 179.00 42.85
N VAL A 11 -48.11 177.81 42.63
CA VAL A 11 -48.49 176.58 43.32
C VAL A 11 -47.28 176.04 44.09
N TYR A 12 -47.48 175.74 45.38
CA TYR A 12 -46.46 175.15 46.25
C TYR A 12 -46.77 173.67 46.48
N GLY A 13 -45.78 172.79 46.30
CA GLY A 13 -45.89 171.36 46.53
C GLY A 13 -44.88 170.88 47.57
N VAL A 14 -45.31 170.01 48.49
CA VAL A 14 -44.45 169.48 49.57
C VAL A 14 -43.97 168.08 49.22
N VAL A 15 -42.73 167.96 48.76
CA VAL A 15 -42.10 166.67 48.44
C VAL A 15 -41.39 166.11 49.67
N HIS A 16 -41.75 164.90 50.08
CA HIS A 16 -41.06 164.19 51.16
C HIS A 16 -39.82 163.48 50.61
N ARG A 17 -38.62 164.00 50.90
CA ARG A 17 -37.37 163.25 50.66
C ARG A 17 -37.16 162.23 51.78
N THR A 18 -37.34 160.95 51.48
CA THR A 18 -36.87 159.85 52.33
C THR A 18 -35.45 159.48 51.95
N ASP A 19 -34.49 160.36 52.27
CA ASP A 19 -33.09 159.96 52.36
C ASP A 19 -32.84 159.28 53.71
N ASN A 20 -31.86 158.38 53.76
CA ASN A 20 -31.85 157.23 54.67
C ASN A 20 -31.41 157.51 56.13
N ASN A 21 -31.76 158.68 56.68
CA ASN A 21 -31.50 159.01 58.09
C ASN A 21 -32.50 160.05 58.65
N HIS A 22 -33.05 159.80 59.84
CA HIS A 22 -34.29 160.44 60.30
C HIS A 22 -34.11 161.88 60.86
N LYS A 23 -33.88 162.87 59.99
CA LYS A 23 -34.21 164.28 60.24
C LYS A 23 -35.16 164.78 59.15
N ARG A 24 -36.39 165.16 59.53
CA ARG A 24 -37.40 165.67 58.59
C ARG A 24 -37.17 167.15 58.31
N GLU A 25 -36.26 167.46 57.38
CA GLU A 25 -36.10 168.81 56.86
C GLU A 25 -37.21 169.11 55.82
N MET A 26 -38.02 170.13 56.11
CA MET A 26 -39.11 170.58 55.23
C MET A 26 -38.58 171.65 54.28
N VAL A 27 -38.05 171.23 53.13
CA VAL A 27 -37.55 172.16 52.10
C VAL A 27 -38.66 172.47 51.11
N VAL A 28 -39.14 173.72 51.13
CA VAL A 28 -40.17 174.21 50.20
C VAL A 28 -39.50 174.70 48.92
N TYR A 29 -39.71 173.98 47.81
CA TYR A 29 -39.34 174.44 46.48
C TYR A 29 -40.56 175.08 45.80
N GLY A 30 -40.41 176.31 45.32
CA GLY A 30 -41.38 176.94 44.42
C GLY A 30 -41.07 176.56 42.98
N TRP A 31 -42.04 176.01 42.26
CA TRP A 31 -41.91 175.65 40.84
C TRP A 31 -42.89 176.45 39.99
N SER A 32 -42.46 176.83 38.79
CA SER A 32 -43.36 177.42 37.78
C SER A 32 -44.16 176.32 37.07
N ALA A 33 -45.32 176.67 36.53
CA ALA A 33 -46.24 175.71 35.92
C ALA A 33 -45.65 174.96 34.71
N ASP A 34 -44.64 175.53 34.04
CA ASP A 34 -43.98 174.91 32.89
C ASP A 34 -43.01 173.78 33.30
N GLN A 35 -42.27 173.93 34.41
CA GLN A 35 -41.30 172.91 34.87
C GLN A 35 -41.98 171.59 35.29
N LEU A 36 -43.15 171.66 35.94
CA LEU A 36 -43.89 170.46 36.33
C LEU A 36 -44.36 169.63 35.10
N LYS A 37 -44.52 170.28 33.96
CA LYS A 37 -45.03 169.67 32.72
C LYS A 37 -43.95 168.86 31.99
N GLU A 38 -42.69 169.29 32.04
CA GLU A 38 -41.54 168.54 31.53
C GLU A 38 -41.27 167.29 32.37
N GLU A 39 -41.20 167.41 33.70
CA GLU A 39 -40.99 166.28 34.62
C GLU A 39 -42.08 165.20 34.47
N MET A 40 -43.36 165.60 34.31
CA MET A 40 -44.45 164.65 34.08
C MET A 40 -44.36 163.95 32.71
N ASN A 41 -43.71 164.56 31.71
CA ASN A 41 -43.40 163.89 30.44
C ASN A 41 -42.22 162.93 30.59
N TYR A 42 -41.14 163.33 31.27
CA TYR A 42 -39.97 162.48 31.48
C TYR A 42 -40.31 161.17 32.22
N ILE A 43 -41.12 161.24 33.29
CA ILE A 43 -41.59 160.05 34.02
C ILE A 43 -42.42 159.11 33.12
N LYS A 44 -43.21 159.65 32.17
CA LYS A 44 -43.95 158.83 31.20
C LYS A 44 -43.03 158.11 30.23
N GLU A 45 -41.96 158.75 29.74
CA GLU A 45 -40.99 158.13 28.83
C GLU A 45 -40.14 157.04 29.53
N VAL A 46 -39.69 157.28 30.77
CA VAL A 46 -38.97 156.27 31.56
C VAL A 46 -39.84 155.05 31.82
N ARG A 47 -41.14 155.25 32.16
CA ARG A 47 -42.08 154.13 32.31
C ARG A 47 -42.33 153.38 31.00
N ALA A 48 -42.42 154.09 29.88
CA ALA A 48 -42.61 153.49 28.56
C ALA A 48 -41.38 152.69 28.07
N THR A 49 -40.16 153.12 28.42
CA THR A 49 -38.93 152.41 28.09
C THR A 49 -38.70 151.19 28.97
N LEU A 50 -38.96 151.26 30.28
CA LEU A 50 -38.91 150.10 31.18
C LEU A 50 -39.93 149.02 30.80
N GLU A 51 -41.17 149.38 30.45
CA GLU A 51 -42.18 148.39 30.05
C GLU A 51 -41.86 147.76 28.67
N LYS A 52 -41.17 148.48 27.77
CA LYS A 52 -40.59 147.91 26.55
C LYS A 52 -39.50 146.87 26.86
N VAL A 53 -38.57 147.17 27.77
CA VAL A 53 -37.52 146.22 28.19
C VAL A 53 -38.14 144.98 28.84
N ARG A 54 -39.15 145.15 29.70
CA ARG A 54 -39.85 144.03 30.35
C ARG A 54 -40.51 143.11 29.31
N LYS A 55 -41.23 143.66 28.33
CA LYS A 55 -41.81 142.84 27.23
C LYS A 55 -40.76 142.10 26.42
N LYS A 56 -39.60 142.73 26.14
CA LYS A 56 -38.52 142.10 25.36
C LYS A 56 -37.85 140.96 26.13
N MET A 57 -37.51 141.17 27.40
CA MET A 57 -36.92 140.16 28.29
C MET A 57 -37.82 138.92 28.47
N TYR A 58 -39.12 139.10 28.71
CA TYR A 58 -40.03 137.94 28.83
C TYR A 58 -40.23 137.22 27.49
N GLY A 59 -40.28 137.94 26.37
CA GLY A 59 -40.35 137.34 25.03
C GLY A 59 -39.12 136.49 24.70
N GLU A 60 -37.92 137.02 24.94
CA GLU A 60 -36.65 136.31 24.72
C GLU A 60 -36.48 135.11 25.66
N TYR A 61 -36.93 135.22 26.92
CA TYR A 61 -36.93 134.11 27.87
C TYR A 61 -37.92 132.99 27.46
N ASP A 62 -39.14 133.34 27.04
CA ASP A 62 -40.14 132.35 26.59
C ASP A 62 -39.79 131.74 25.22
N GLU A 63 -39.07 132.45 24.35
CA GLU A 63 -38.45 131.86 23.16
C GLU A 63 -37.33 130.88 23.52
N MET A 64 -36.42 131.26 24.41
CA MET A 64 -35.34 130.38 24.83
C MET A 64 -35.87 129.14 25.56
N LYS A 65 -36.88 129.29 26.43
CA LYS A 65 -37.57 128.18 27.10
C LYS A 65 -38.25 127.24 26.09
N ARG A 66 -38.96 127.78 25.09
CA ARG A 66 -39.53 126.96 24.00
C ARG A 66 -38.45 126.25 23.19
N LYS A 67 -37.33 126.91 22.89
CA LYS A 67 -36.22 126.34 22.11
C LYS A 67 -35.46 125.25 22.87
N ILE A 68 -35.25 125.43 24.18
CA ILE A 68 -34.70 124.39 25.07
C ILE A 68 -35.67 123.20 25.15
N GLN A 69 -36.98 123.45 25.29
CA GLN A 69 -37.98 122.38 25.31
C GLN A 69 -38.04 121.62 23.98
N GLN A 70 -37.94 122.33 22.85
CA GLN A 70 -37.88 121.74 21.51
C GLN A 70 -36.62 120.89 21.34
N LEU A 71 -35.43 121.43 21.63
CA LEU A 71 -34.17 120.68 21.59
C LEU A 71 -34.18 119.46 22.54
N THR A 72 -34.82 119.57 23.70
CA THR A 72 -34.98 118.44 24.63
C THR A 72 -35.89 117.34 24.05
N ASN A 73 -36.96 117.72 23.35
CA ASN A 73 -37.86 116.77 22.69
C ASN A 73 -37.21 116.15 21.45
N GLU A 74 -36.49 116.94 20.65
CA GLU A 74 -35.71 116.46 19.51
C GLU A 74 -34.62 115.49 19.97
N LEU A 75 -33.87 115.82 21.04
CA LEU A 75 -32.87 114.93 21.64
C LEU A 75 -33.46 113.61 22.13
N LYS A 76 -34.68 113.63 22.70
CA LYS A 76 -35.38 112.39 23.10
C LYS A 76 -35.77 111.55 21.89
N VAL A 77 -36.23 112.17 20.81
CA VAL A 77 -36.61 111.48 19.57
C VAL A 77 -35.37 110.92 18.86
N THR A 78 -34.27 111.67 18.77
CA THR A 78 -33.03 111.17 18.18
C THR A 78 -32.38 110.09 19.04
N ASN A 79 -32.40 110.21 20.37
CA ASN A 79 -31.91 109.16 21.27
C ASN A 79 -32.75 107.88 21.16
N ALA A 80 -34.09 107.97 21.13
CA ALA A 80 -34.95 106.81 20.91
C ALA A 80 -34.76 106.18 19.51
N HIS A 81 -34.48 106.99 18.49
CA HIS A 81 -34.15 106.48 17.15
C HIS A 81 -32.77 105.81 17.12
N GLN A 82 -31.77 106.37 17.80
CA GLN A 82 -30.45 105.76 17.98
C GLN A 82 -30.56 104.43 18.72
N GLU A 83 -31.25 104.38 19.86
CA GLU A 83 -31.53 103.14 20.60
C GLU A 83 -32.25 102.10 19.72
N SER A 84 -33.23 102.51 18.90
CA SER A 84 -33.90 101.61 17.96
C SER A 84 -32.96 101.09 16.86
N LEU A 85 -32.04 101.92 16.37
CA LEU A 85 -31.07 101.54 15.34
C LEU A 85 -29.98 100.62 15.91
N GLU A 86 -29.45 100.93 17.09
CA GLU A 86 -28.52 100.09 17.84
C GLU A 86 -29.13 98.71 18.16
N ASN A 87 -30.40 98.68 18.59
CA ASN A 87 -31.12 97.42 18.78
C ASN A 87 -31.28 96.63 17.48
N HIS A 88 -31.59 97.28 16.36
CA HIS A 88 -31.70 96.61 15.06
C HIS A 88 -30.36 96.05 14.58
N VAL A 89 -29.28 96.84 14.68
CA VAL A 89 -27.91 96.40 14.36
C VAL A 89 -27.49 95.23 15.26
N ARG A 90 -27.81 95.28 16.56
CA ARG A 90 -27.54 94.19 17.51
C ARG A 90 -28.27 92.90 17.18
N VAL A 91 -29.54 92.97 16.77
CA VAL A 91 -30.31 91.80 16.32
C VAL A 91 -29.75 91.24 15.02
N GLN A 92 -29.37 92.10 14.06
CA GLN A 92 -28.73 91.65 12.82
C GLN A 92 -27.36 91.02 13.05
N ALA A 93 -26.54 91.58 13.94
CA ALA A 93 -25.26 90.99 14.32
C ALA A 93 -25.44 89.59 14.94
N ALA A 94 -26.34 89.45 15.92
CA ALA A 94 -26.63 88.15 16.52
C ALA A 94 -27.18 87.12 15.51
N ALA A 95 -27.93 87.55 14.49
CA ALA A 95 -28.36 86.67 13.41
C ALA A 95 -27.19 86.25 12.50
N LEU A 96 -26.28 87.17 12.17
CA LEU A 96 -25.06 86.87 11.41
C LEU A 96 -24.12 85.93 12.17
N ASP A 97 -23.96 86.12 13.47
CA ASP A 97 -23.20 85.22 14.34
C ASP A 97 -23.82 83.82 14.34
N SER A 98 -25.15 83.71 14.50
CA SER A 98 -25.86 82.43 14.43
C SER A 98 -25.75 81.74 13.05
N PHE A 99 -25.77 82.50 11.95
CA PHE A 99 -25.50 81.95 10.62
C PHE A 99 -24.03 81.53 10.44
N SER A 100 -23.08 82.24 11.04
CA SER A 100 -21.67 81.89 11.06
C SER A 100 -21.43 80.58 11.84
N GLU A 101 -22.04 80.45 13.03
CA GLU A 101 -22.05 79.22 13.81
C GLU A 101 -22.65 78.06 13.02
N MET A 102 -23.85 78.23 12.43
CA MET A 102 -24.49 77.22 11.60
C MET A 102 -23.64 76.80 10.40
N ASN A 103 -23.02 77.75 9.70
CA ASN A 103 -22.15 77.47 8.56
C ASN A 103 -20.87 76.75 8.98
N SER A 104 -20.27 77.11 10.13
CA SER A 104 -19.10 76.42 10.68
C SER A 104 -19.43 74.99 11.13
N SER A 105 -20.60 74.77 11.76
CA SER A 105 -21.12 73.46 12.14
C SER A 105 -21.39 72.59 10.90
N LEU A 106 -22.04 73.15 9.88
CA LEU A 106 -22.28 72.46 8.60
C LEU A 106 -20.97 72.12 7.88
N THR A 107 -19.98 73.02 7.93
CA THR A 107 -18.64 72.78 7.37
C THR A 107 -17.94 71.63 8.11
N SER A 108 -17.99 71.61 9.45
CA SER A 108 -17.46 70.48 10.25
C SER A 108 -18.15 69.18 9.88
N ALA A 109 -19.48 69.13 9.89
CA ALA A 109 -20.24 67.93 9.55
C ALA A 109 -19.96 67.44 8.11
N SER A 110 -19.74 68.36 7.17
CA SER A 110 -19.33 68.01 5.80
C SER A 110 -17.92 67.43 5.75
N ILE A 111 -16.97 67.94 6.54
CA ILE A 111 -15.60 67.41 6.64
C ILE A 111 -15.62 66.02 7.31
N ASP A 112 -16.38 65.85 8.39
CA ASP A 112 -16.51 64.58 9.10
C ASP A 112 -17.13 63.49 8.19
N LEU A 113 -18.16 63.84 7.41
CA LEU A 113 -18.76 62.94 6.42
C LEU A 113 -17.80 62.60 5.27
N GLN A 114 -17.07 63.59 4.74
CA GLN A 114 -16.05 63.35 3.70
C GLN A 114 -14.94 62.43 4.21
N LYS A 115 -14.44 62.65 5.44
CA LYS A 115 -13.47 61.79 6.09
C LYS A 115 -13.99 60.36 6.25
N THR A 116 -15.19 60.20 6.81
CA THR A 116 -15.82 58.88 6.97
C THR A 116 -15.96 58.15 5.62
N LEU A 117 -16.33 58.85 4.55
CA LEU A 117 -16.44 58.27 3.21
C LEU A 117 -15.08 57.83 2.65
N VAL A 118 -14.01 58.59 2.89
CA VAL A 118 -12.64 58.21 2.50
C VAL A 118 -12.16 57.00 3.31
N ASP A 119 -12.33 57.01 4.63
CA ASP A 119 -11.93 55.91 5.52
C ASP A 119 -12.64 54.61 5.11
N VAL A 120 -13.96 54.65 4.91
CA VAL A 120 -14.75 53.50 4.40
C VAL A 120 -14.31 53.08 2.99
N THR A 121 -13.88 54.01 2.13
CA THR A 121 -13.39 53.66 0.79
C THR A 121 -12.06 52.92 0.85
N LEU A 122 -11.16 53.33 1.75
CA LEU A 122 -9.87 52.69 2.00
C LEU A 122 -10.03 51.29 2.62
N GLU A 123 -10.88 51.15 3.64
CA GLU A 123 -11.24 49.83 4.19
C GLU A 123 -11.80 48.90 3.12
N ASN A 124 -12.67 49.41 2.23
CA ASN A 124 -13.18 48.63 1.10
C ASN A 124 -12.09 48.28 0.08
N THR A 125 -11.06 49.11 -0.17
CA THR A 125 -9.93 48.69 -1.01
C THR A 125 -9.11 47.58 -0.36
N ASP A 126 -8.86 47.65 0.95
CA ASP A 126 -8.09 46.66 1.70
C ASP A 126 -8.83 45.32 1.76
N ILE A 127 -10.14 45.32 2.02
CA ILE A 127 -10.99 44.12 1.98
C ILE A 127 -10.96 43.50 0.57
N ARG A 128 -11.03 44.31 -0.50
CA ARG A 128 -10.91 43.82 -1.88
C ARG A 128 -9.53 43.26 -2.21
N GLU A 129 -8.46 43.75 -1.58
CA GLU A 129 -7.11 43.20 -1.66
C GLU A 129 -7.01 41.84 -0.95
N GLN A 130 -7.48 41.76 0.28
CA GLN A 130 -7.49 40.52 1.06
C GLN A 130 -8.30 39.43 0.34
N ILE A 131 -9.47 39.75 -0.22
CA ILE A 131 -10.26 38.82 -1.04
C ILE A 131 -9.50 38.35 -2.29
N ARG A 132 -8.78 39.25 -3.00
CA ARG A 132 -7.94 38.88 -4.14
C ARG A 132 -6.82 37.92 -3.73
N ASN A 133 -6.13 38.22 -2.62
CA ASN A 133 -5.02 37.40 -2.11
C ASN A 133 -5.49 36.03 -1.60
N LEU A 134 -6.63 35.97 -0.89
CA LEU A 134 -7.26 34.72 -0.47
C LEU A 134 -7.72 33.88 -1.68
N LYS A 135 -8.32 34.51 -2.70
CA LYS A 135 -8.71 33.80 -3.93
C LYS A 135 -7.49 33.21 -4.65
N HIS A 136 -6.42 34.00 -4.79
CA HIS A 136 -5.19 33.57 -5.47
C HIS A 136 -4.48 32.43 -4.73
N THR A 137 -4.35 32.53 -3.41
CA THR A 137 -3.74 31.47 -2.58
C THR A 137 -4.59 30.20 -2.57
N HIS A 138 -5.92 30.31 -2.52
CA HIS A 138 -6.82 29.16 -2.70
C HIS A 138 -6.63 28.50 -4.07
N GLU A 139 -6.62 29.27 -5.15
CA GLU A 139 -6.42 28.79 -6.53
C GLU A 139 -5.09 28.04 -6.69
N GLN A 140 -3.98 28.62 -6.20
CA GLN A 140 -2.68 27.95 -6.15
C GLN A 140 -2.71 26.64 -5.34
N SER A 141 -3.41 26.61 -4.20
CA SER A 141 -3.53 25.38 -3.39
C SER A 141 -4.32 24.29 -4.11
N MET A 142 -5.38 24.67 -4.84
CA MET A 142 -6.21 23.76 -5.62
C MET A 142 -5.48 23.23 -6.86
N GLU A 143 -4.60 24.03 -7.47
CA GLU A 143 -3.71 23.58 -8.53
C GLU A 143 -2.70 22.55 -8.02
N LYS A 144 -1.97 22.85 -6.93
CA LYS A 144 -1.06 21.91 -6.27
C LYS A 144 -1.76 20.61 -5.84
N LEU A 145 -3.00 20.68 -5.36
CA LEU A 145 -3.81 19.51 -5.04
C LEU A 145 -4.07 18.64 -6.28
N ARG A 146 -4.46 19.26 -7.41
CA ARG A 146 -4.69 18.55 -8.69
C ARG A 146 -3.41 17.93 -9.25
N GLU A 147 -2.27 18.60 -9.13
CA GLU A 147 -0.97 18.03 -9.52
C GLU A 147 -0.61 16.81 -8.65
N LYS A 148 -0.81 16.91 -7.33
CA LYS A 148 -0.55 15.80 -6.41
C LYS A 148 -1.51 14.63 -6.64
N GLN A 149 -2.77 14.90 -6.98
CA GLN A 149 -3.73 13.87 -7.37
C GLN A 149 -3.29 13.14 -8.65
N LYS A 150 -2.87 13.88 -9.69
CA LYS A 150 -2.31 13.26 -10.92
C LYS A 150 -1.06 12.43 -10.64
N GLN A 151 -0.14 12.92 -9.80
CA GLN A 151 1.05 12.17 -9.39
C GLN A 151 0.69 10.86 -8.67
N LEU A 152 -0.30 10.92 -7.77
CA LEU A 152 -0.81 9.74 -7.07
C LEU A 152 -1.43 8.72 -8.04
N GLU A 153 -2.25 9.17 -9.00
CA GLU A 153 -2.84 8.31 -10.04
C GLU A 153 -1.76 7.64 -10.91
N THR A 154 -0.74 8.38 -11.35
CA THR A 154 0.37 7.78 -12.12
C THR A 154 1.13 6.74 -11.30
N ALA A 155 1.40 7.02 -10.02
CA ALA A 155 2.07 6.06 -9.13
C ALA A 155 1.20 4.84 -8.82
N GLN A 156 -0.13 4.98 -8.73
CA GLN A 156 -1.05 3.86 -8.57
C GLN A 156 -1.05 2.94 -9.80
N ILE A 157 -1.09 3.50 -11.01
CA ILE A 157 -1.01 2.73 -12.26
C ILE A 157 0.34 2.01 -12.36
N GLU A 158 1.45 2.68 -12.04
CA GLU A 158 2.78 2.08 -12.01
C GLU A 158 2.85 0.92 -11.00
N ASN A 159 2.34 1.10 -9.78
CA ASN A 159 2.28 0.03 -8.78
C ASN A 159 1.43 -1.17 -9.23
N GLN A 160 0.31 -0.94 -9.90
CA GLN A 160 -0.51 -2.01 -10.48
C GLN A 160 0.25 -2.76 -11.60
N LEU A 161 0.93 -2.04 -12.49
CA LEU A 161 1.74 -2.63 -13.55
C LEU A 161 2.92 -3.44 -13.00
N LEU A 162 3.62 -2.92 -11.98
CA LEU A 162 4.70 -3.62 -11.28
C LEU A 162 4.18 -4.88 -10.59
N LYS A 163 3.01 -4.82 -9.93
CA LYS A 163 2.36 -5.99 -9.33
C LYS A 163 2.08 -7.08 -10.37
N LEU A 164 1.43 -6.72 -11.49
CA LEU A 164 1.16 -7.67 -12.60
C LEU A 164 2.45 -8.26 -13.19
N LYS A 165 3.53 -7.46 -13.30
CA LYS A 165 4.83 -7.92 -13.78
C LYS A 165 5.50 -8.89 -12.81
N VAL A 166 5.40 -8.65 -11.50
CA VAL A 166 5.88 -9.56 -10.46
C VAL A 166 5.08 -10.86 -10.47
N GLU A 167 3.74 -10.80 -10.51
CA GLU A 167 2.86 -11.98 -10.58
C GLU A 167 3.15 -12.81 -11.84
N SER A 168 3.26 -12.18 -13.01
CA SER A 168 3.63 -12.86 -14.26
C SER A 168 5.02 -13.49 -14.22
N SER A 169 6.01 -12.81 -13.63
CA SER A 169 7.36 -13.35 -13.46
C SER A 169 7.42 -14.49 -12.44
N GLN A 170 6.57 -14.47 -11.41
CA GLN A 170 6.46 -15.53 -10.42
C GLN A 170 5.78 -16.77 -11.03
N GLU A 171 4.70 -16.61 -11.78
CA GLU A 171 4.02 -17.72 -12.47
C GLU A 171 4.91 -18.37 -13.52
N ALA A 172 5.66 -17.58 -14.30
CA ALA A 172 6.63 -18.11 -15.26
C ALA A 172 7.74 -18.94 -14.58
N ASN A 173 8.26 -18.48 -13.43
CA ASN A 173 9.24 -19.22 -12.64
C ASN A 173 8.63 -20.49 -12.03
N ALA A 174 7.40 -20.40 -11.51
CA ALA A 174 6.68 -21.55 -10.99
C ALA A 174 6.42 -22.61 -12.07
N GLU A 175 6.11 -22.23 -13.32
CA GLU A 175 5.96 -23.19 -14.41
C GLU A 175 7.29 -23.85 -14.80
N VAL A 176 8.41 -23.11 -14.87
CA VAL A 176 9.74 -23.70 -15.11
C VAL A 176 10.09 -24.72 -14.02
N MET A 177 9.81 -24.42 -12.76
CA MET A 177 10.00 -25.37 -11.65
C MET A 177 9.08 -26.58 -11.79
N ARG A 178 7.77 -26.39 -12.08
CA ARG A 178 6.81 -27.49 -12.32
C ARG A 178 7.26 -28.38 -13.49
N GLU A 179 7.75 -27.80 -14.58
CA GLU A 179 8.24 -28.53 -15.76
C GLU A 179 9.53 -29.29 -15.45
N MET A 180 10.49 -28.68 -14.74
CA MET A 180 11.72 -29.33 -14.30
C MET A 180 11.42 -30.52 -13.38
N THR A 181 10.52 -30.35 -12.40
CA THR A 181 10.04 -31.43 -11.53
C THR A 181 9.37 -32.54 -12.35
N ARG A 182 8.50 -32.21 -13.30
CA ARG A 182 7.83 -33.18 -14.19
C ARG A 182 8.83 -33.98 -15.03
N LYS A 183 9.84 -33.32 -15.62
CA LYS A 183 10.92 -33.97 -16.37
C LYS A 183 11.76 -34.89 -15.49
N LEU A 184 12.11 -34.45 -14.28
CA LEU A 184 12.89 -35.24 -13.33
C LEU A 184 12.14 -36.51 -12.90
N TYR A 185 10.85 -36.41 -12.55
CA TYR A 185 10.02 -37.58 -12.25
C TYR A 185 9.89 -38.52 -13.45
N SER A 186 9.65 -38.00 -14.66
CA SER A 186 9.58 -38.81 -15.88
C SER A 186 10.89 -39.56 -16.16
N GLN A 187 12.05 -38.93 -15.93
CA GLN A 187 13.36 -39.58 -16.08
C GLN A 187 13.61 -40.66 -15.02
N TYR A 188 13.18 -40.45 -13.77
CA TYR A 188 13.27 -41.48 -12.73
C TYR A 188 12.35 -42.66 -13.02
N GLU A 189 11.11 -42.41 -13.42
CA GLU A 189 10.14 -43.46 -13.80
C GLU A 189 10.62 -44.26 -15.02
N GLU A 190 11.20 -43.58 -16.02
CA GLU A 190 11.81 -44.23 -17.17
C GLU A 190 12.99 -45.11 -16.80
N LYS A 191 13.93 -44.60 -16.00
CA LYS A 191 15.08 -45.38 -15.53
C LYS A 191 14.66 -46.59 -14.68
N MET A 192 13.66 -46.44 -13.80
CA MET A 192 13.11 -47.56 -13.03
C MET A 192 12.54 -48.65 -13.96
N ARG A 193 11.77 -48.25 -14.97
CA ARG A 193 11.17 -49.17 -15.95
C ARG A 193 12.23 -49.89 -16.79
N GLU A 194 13.32 -49.21 -17.16
CA GLU A 194 14.45 -49.82 -17.87
C GLU A 194 15.16 -50.88 -17.03
N GLU A 195 15.47 -50.59 -15.76
CA GLU A 195 16.12 -51.57 -14.86
C GLU A 195 15.19 -52.75 -14.54
N GLU A 196 13.89 -52.51 -14.35
CA GLU A 196 12.89 -53.60 -14.21
C GLU A 196 12.84 -54.50 -15.45
N GLN A 197 12.91 -53.92 -16.66
CA GLN A 197 12.95 -54.68 -17.91
C GLN A 197 14.26 -55.46 -18.06
N LYS A 198 15.42 -54.88 -17.72
CA LYS A 198 16.71 -55.58 -17.71
C LYS A 198 16.68 -56.76 -16.75
N HIS A 199 16.31 -56.56 -15.49
CA HIS A 199 16.23 -57.63 -14.49
C HIS A 199 15.23 -58.74 -14.89
N LYS A 200 14.12 -58.39 -15.55
CA LYS A 200 13.19 -59.38 -16.09
C LYS A 200 13.85 -60.20 -17.22
N ALA A 201 14.56 -59.56 -18.14
CA ALA A 201 15.27 -60.23 -19.23
C ALA A 201 16.43 -61.11 -18.73
N GLU A 202 17.23 -60.61 -17.78
CA GLU A 202 18.31 -61.37 -17.11
C GLU A 202 17.75 -62.63 -16.44
N LYS A 203 16.63 -62.49 -15.70
CA LYS A 203 15.94 -63.61 -15.07
C LYS A 203 15.43 -64.62 -16.11
N GLU A 204 14.92 -64.17 -17.24
CA GLU A 204 14.44 -65.04 -18.32
C GLU A 204 15.60 -65.81 -18.98
N ILE A 205 16.73 -65.15 -19.23
CA ILE A 205 17.96 -65.78 -19.76
C ILE A 205 18.49 -66.84 -18.77
N LEU A 206 18.60 -66.52 -17.48
CA LEU A 206 19.06 -67.45 -16.45
C LEU A 206 18.12 -68.65 -16.29
N LEU A 207 16.81 -68.43 -16.39
CA LEU A 207 15.82 -69.52 -16.41
C LEU A 207 15.96 -70.39 -17.66
N GLU A 208 16.22 -69.81 -18.83
CA GLU A 208 16.44 -70.59 -20.05
C GLU A 208 17.74 -71.42 -19.96
N GLU A 209 18.83 -70.83 -19.48
CA GLU A 209 20.10 -71.52 -19.27
C GLU A 209 19.95 -72.67 -18.25
N THR A 210 19.29 -72.41 -17.12
CA THR A 210 18.97 -73.45 -16.12
C THR A 210 18.16 -74.59 -16.75
N ASN A 211 17.15 -74.27 -17.57
CA ASN A 211 16.35 -75.29 -18.26
C ASN A 211 17.14 -76.06 -19.33
N ARG A 212 18.13 -75.44 -20.00
CA ARG A 212 19.03 -76.11 -20.94
C ARG A 212 19.96 -77.09 -20.20
N LEU A 213 20.53 -76.67 -19.07
CA LEU A 213 21.38 -77.53 -18.22
C LEU A 213 20.58 -78.70 -17.63
N LEU A 214 19.37 -78.46 -17.11
CA LEU A 214 18.49 -79.51 -16.61
C LEU A 214 18.17 -80.56 -17.69
N LYS A 215 17.85 -80.12 -18.93
CA LYS A 215 17.63 -81.05 -20.06
C LYS A 215 18.88 -81.86 -20.40
N ALA A 216 20.06 -81.24 -20.41
CA ALA A 216 21.32 -81.95 -20.65
C ALA A 216 21.61 -83.01 -19.56
N ILE A 217 21.34 -82.70 -18.29
CA ILE A 217 21.44 -83.65 -17.17
C ILE A 217 20.42 -84.78 -17.31
N GLU A 218 19.16 -84.48 -17.63
CA GLU A 218 18.14 -85.50 -17.90
C GLU A 218 18.51 -86.43 -19.05
N GLU A 219 19.04 -85.91 -20.15
CA GLU A 219 19.49 -86.70 -21.29
C GLU A 219 20.71 -87.56 -20.96
N SER A 220 21.66 -87.04 -20.15
CA SER A 220 22.79 -87.80 -19.64
C SER A 220 22.32 -88.94 -18.74
N ASN A 221 21.43 -88.66 -17.78
CA ASN A 221 20.86 -89.66 -16.88
C ASN A 221 20.08 -90.75 -17.63
N LYS A 222 19.31 -90.39 -18.67
CA LYS A 222 18.62 -91.37 -19.54
C LYS A 222 19.63 -92.28 -20.27
N LYS A 223 20.73 -91.73 -20.81
CA LYS A 223 21.80 -92.51 -21.44
C LYS A 223 22.50 -93.43 -20.43
N MET A 224 22.81 -92.92 -19.24
CA MET A 224 23.42 -93.66 -18.15
C MET A 224 22.54 -94.85 -17.70
N GLN A 225 21.22 -94.65 -17.55
CA GLN A 225 20.29 -95.72 -17.21
C GLN A 225 20.22 -96.83 -18.31
N ILE A 226 20.30 -96.45 -19.58
CA ILE A 226 20.34 -97.40 -20.71
C ILE A 226 21.64 -98.20 -20.70
N THR A 227 22.79 -97.57 -20.42
CA THR A 227 24.06 -98.30 -20.33
C THR A 227 24.14 -99.18 -19.08
N GLU A 228 23.59 -98.73 -17.95
CA GLU A 228 23.49 -99.53 -16.72
C GLU A 228 22.67 -100.80 -16.93
N THR A 229 21.46 -100.69 -17.48
CA THR A 229 20.58 -101.84 -17.76
C THR A 229 21.19 -102.81 -18.77
N SER A 230 21.90 -102.32 -19.78
CA SER A 230 22.68 -103.13 -20.73
C SER A 230 23.83 -103.88 -20.05
N ILE A 231 24.56 -103.24 -19.13
CA ILE A 231 25.60 -103.88 -18.30
C ILE A 231 24.99 -104.98 -17.43
N GLN A 232 23.89 -104.69 -16.71
CA GLN A 232 23.19 -105.65 -15.86
C GLN A 232 22.70 -106.89 -16.66
N GLU A 233 22.22 -106.70 -17.90
CA GLU A 233 21.84 -107.83 -18.76
C GLU A 233 23.05 -108.67 -19.19
N LYS A 234 24.18 -108.04 -19.55
CA LYS A 234 25.42 -108.77 -19.87
C LYS A 234 25.95 -109.53 -18.66
N ASP A 235 25.98 -108.93 -17.46
CA ASP A 235 26.36 -109.57 -16.20
C ASP A 235 25.47 -110.79 -15.90
N ARG A 236 24.14 -110.64 -16.07
CA ARG A 236 23.18 -111.74 -15.93
C ARG A 236 23.49 -112.89 -16.89
N ARG A 237 23.88 -112.59 -18.14
CA ARG A 237 24.22 -113.59 -19.16
C ARG A 237 25.57 -114.28 -18.90
N ILE A 238 26.55 -113.56 -18.35
CA ILE A 238 27.81 -114.15 -17.87
C ILE A 238 27.51 -115.18 -16.77
N GLY A 239 26.76 -114.80 -15.74
CA GLY A 239 26.36 -115.71 -14.66
C GLY A 239 25.43 -116.86 -15.08
N GLU A 240 24.86 -116.88 -16.28
CA GLU A 240 24.20 -118.05 -16.88
C GLU A 240 25.22 -119.01 -17.54
N LEU A 241 26.26 -118.46 -18.17
CA LEU A 241 27.32 -119.24 -18.81
C LEU A 241 28.24 -119.88 -17.76
N ASP A 242 28.55 -119.20 -16.67
CA ASP A 242 29.35 -119.76 -15.56
C ASP A 242 28.64 -121.00 -14.97
N ARG A 243 27.34 -120.89 -14.65
CA ARG A 243 26.50 -122.04 -14.20
C ARG A 243 26.30 -123.14 -15.25
N LEU A 244 26.60 -122.88 -16.52
CA LEU A 244 26.66 -123.92 -17.55
C LEU A 244 28.03 -124.61 -17.54
N ILE A 245 29.12 -123.83 -17.45
CA ILE A 245 30.49 -124.32 -17.33
C ILE A 245 30.64 -125.21 -16.09
N GLU A 246 30.17 -124.76 -14.92
CA GLU A 246 30.16 -125.54 -13.68
C GLU A 246 29.54 -126.93 -13.87
N ARG A 247 28.35 -127.02 -14.48
CA ARG A 247 27.67 -128.30 -14.74
C ARG A 247 28.39 -129.17 -15.77
N MET A 248 29.02 -128.57 -16.79
CA MET A 248 29.82 -129.31 -17.76
C MET A 248 31.13 -129.83 -17.14
N GLU A 249 31.74 -129.07 -16.24
CA GLU A 249 32.87 -129.51 -15.44
C GLU A 249 32.46 -130.62 -14.47
N GLU A 250 31.31 -130.54 -13.80
CA GLU A 250 30.75 -131.64 -13.00
C GLU A 250 30.53 -132.92 -13.83
N GLU A 251 29.92 -132.83 -15.01
CA GLU A 251 29.75 -133.96 -15.94
C GLU A 251 31.11 -134.57 -16.31
N ARG A 252 32.09 -133.73 -16.66
CA ARG A 252 33.46 -134.18 -16.96
C ARG A 252 34.08 -134.91 -15.77
N HIS A 253 34.02 -134.35 -14.55
CA HIS A 253 34.58 -135.01 -13.36
C HIS A 253 33.89 -136.35 -13.04
N GLN A 254 32.58 -136.48 -13.35
CA GLN A 254 31.87 -137.76 -13.22
C GLN A 254 32.35 -138.78 -14.26
N LEU A 255 32.50 -138.38 -15.52
CA LEU A 255 33.02 -139.24 -16.59
C LEU A 255 34.49 -139.63 -16.35
N GLN A 256 35.30 -138.74 -15.79
CA GLN A 256 36.69 -139.02 -15.45
C GLN A 256 36.79 -140.09 -14.35
N LYS A 257 35.94 -140.02 -13.31
CA LYS A 257 35.82 -141.10 -12.31
C LYS A 257 35.35 -142.42 -12.94
N GLN A 258 34.43 -142.38 -13.91
CA GLN A 258 34.02 -143.59 -14.64
C GLN A 258 35.17 -144.16 -15.50
N LEU A 259 36.00 -143.31 -16.11
CA LEU A 259 37.19 -143.74 -16.85
C LEU A 259 38.20 -144.41 -15.90
N GLU A 260 38.53 -143.77 -14.77
CA GLU A 260 39.44 -144.33 -13.74
C GLU A 260 38.96 -145.71 -13.25
N LEU A 261 37.66 -145.86 -12.97
CA LEU A 261 37.08 -147.15 -12.59
C LEU A 261 37.18 -148.21 -13.69
N ASN A 262 36.95 -147.85 -14.95
CA ASN A 262 37.14 -148.75 -16.08
C ASN A 262 38.62 -149.13 -16.25
N GLU A 263 39.55 -148.19 -16.16
CA GLU A 263 40.99 -148.45 -16.28
C GLU A 263 41.52 -149.35 -15.16
N ILE A 264 41.00 -149.21 -13.93
CA ILE A 264 41.28 -150.15 -12.82
C ILE A 264 40.77 -151.55 -13.16
N GLN A 265 39.52 -151.71 -13.60
CA GLN A 265 38.95 -153.01 -14.00
C GLN A 265 39.74 -153.64 -15.15
N LEU A 266 40.16 -152.84 -16.13
CA LEU A 266 40.92 -153.24 -17.30
C LEU A 266 42.36 -153.66 -16.92
N SER A 267 42.97 -153.02 -15.91
CA SER A 267 44.25 -153.47 -15.32
C SER A 267 44.13 -154.79 -14.54
N GLY A 268 43.00 -155.02 -13.86
CA GLY A 268 42.67 -156.29 -13.21
C GLY A 268 42.51 -157.43 -14.22
N VAL A 269 41.70 -157.24 -15.26
CA VAL A 269 41.50 -158.22 -16.33
C VAL A 269 42.80 -158.51 -17.10
N LYS A 270 43.67 -157.52 -17.32
CA LYS A 270 45.02 -157.72 -17.87
C LYS A 270 45.96 -158.53 -16.95
N SER A 271 45.59 -158.76 -15.68
CA SER A 271 46.35 -159.55 -14.71
C SER A 271 45.82 -160.98 -14.51
N GLU A 272 44.57 -161.26 -14.89
CA GLU A 272 43.87 -162.53 -14.64
C GLU A 272 43.71 -163.41 -15.90
N SER A 273 44.82 -164.00 -16.38
CA SER A 273 44.90 -165.03 -17.44
C SER A 273 44.58 -164.60 -18.88
N ASN A 274 45.24 -165.26 -19.85
CA ASN A 274 45.10 -165.01 -21.29
C ASN A 274 43.76 -165.52 -21.92
N SER A 275 42.67 -165.60 -21.18
CA SER A 275 41.38 -166.13 -21.69
C SER A 275 40.27 -165.09 -21.89
N ASP A 276 40.38 -163.89 -21.30
CA ASP A 276 39.34 -162.84 -21.30
C ASP A 276 39.53 -161.76 -22.39
N SER A 277 39.97 -162.15 -23.59
CA SER A 277 40.35 -161.21 -24.66
C SER A 277 39.19 -160.29 -25.12
N GLU A 278 38.00 -160.83 -25.32
CA GLU A 278 36.82 -160.06 -25.77
C GLU A 278 36.34 -159.05 -24.71
N ARG A 279 36.40 -159.45 -23.42
CA ARG A 279 36.04 -158.60 -22.27
C ARG A 279 37.05 -157.46 -22.08
N SER A 280 38.34 -157.74 -22.26
CA SER A 280 39.40 -156.72 -22.27
C SER A 280 39.23 -155.71 -23.41
N GLN A 281 38.92 -156.20 -24.62
CA GLN A 281 38.66 -155.35 -25.79
C GLN A 281 37.44 -154.43 -25.57
N HIS A 282 36.31 -154.97 -25.09
CA HIS A 282 35.12 -154.16 -24.79
C HIS A 282 35.39 -153.08 -23.73
N LEU A 283 36.17 -153.39 -22.68
CA LEU A 283 36.57 -152.40 -21.68
C LEU A 283 37.48 -151.31 -22.27
N GLU A 284 38.37 -151.65 -23.21
CA GLU A 284 39.23 -150.68 -23.89
C GLU A 284 38.46 -149.80 -24.89
N GLU A 285 37.44 -150.34 -25.56
CA GLU A 285 36.51 -149.58 -26.41
C GLU A 285 35.66 -148.59 -25.58
N VAL A 286 35.16 -149.01 -24.40
CA VAL A 286 34.47 -148.12 -23.45
C VAL A 286 35.42 -147.05 -22.91
N ALA A 287 36.65 -147.40 -22.55
CA ALA A 287 37.66 -146.43 -22.09
C ALA A 287 38.04 -145.43 -23.20
N ALA A 288 38.16 -145.88 -24.45
CA ALA A 288 38.40 -145.00 -25.60
C ALA A 288 37.23 -144.02 -25.83
N SER A 289 35.99 -144.51 -25.76
CA SER A 289 34.78 -143.67 -25.87
C SER A 289 34.66 -142.64 -24.74
N LEU A 290 34.97 -143.04 -23.50
CA LEU A 290 35.01 -142.13 -22.35
C LEU A 290 36.11 -141.07 -22.50
N ARG A 291 37.32 -141.45 -22.94
CA ARG A 291 38.42 -140.51 -23.24
C ARG A 291 38.03 -139.51 -24.33
N GLU A 292 37.33 -139.95 -25.37
CA GLU A 292 36.81 -139.05 -26.41
C GLU A 292 35.74 -138.10 -25.88
N ARG A 293 34.78 -138.60 -25.10
CA ARG A 293 33.71 -137.78 -24.49
C ARG A 293 34.25 -136.74 -23.50
N ILE A 294 35.24 -137.11 -22.69
CA ILE A 294 35.94 -136.17 -21.77
C ILE A 294 36.63 -135.08 -22.59
N LYS A 295 37.39 -135.45 -23.63
CA LYS A 295 38.05 -134.47 -24.52
C LYS A 295 37.05 -133.50 -25.16
N HIS A 296 35.94 -134.00 -25.70
CA HIS A 296 34.88 -133.15 -26.27
C HIS A 296 34.27 -132.20 -25.22
N LEU A 297 34.09 -132.66 -23.97
CA LEU A 297 33.63 -131.81 -22.87
C LEU A 297 34.67 -130.74 -22.51
N ASP A 298 35.96 -131.08 -22.43
CA ASP A 298 37.04 -130.11 -22.18
C ASP A 298 37.14 -129.07 -23.30
N ASP A 299 37.07 -129.48 -24.57
CA ASP A 299 37.06 -128.58 -25.72
C ASP A 299 35.85 -127.62 -25.66
N MET A 300 34.66 -128.12 -25.31
CA MET A 300 33.48 -127.28 -25.13
C MET A 300 33.59 -126.34 -23.92
N VAL A 301 34.10 -126.82 -22.78
CA VAL A 301 34.34 -126.02 -21.57
C VAL A 301 35.32 -124.90 -21.87
N HIS A 302 36.45 -125.18 -22.53
CA HIS A 302 37.41 -124.15 -22.95
C HIS A 302 36.81 -123.14 -23.91
N CYS A 303 35.96 -123.56 -24.85
CA CYS A 303 35.24 -122.63 -25.73
C CYS A 303 34.31 -121.69 -24.95
N GLN A 304 33.54 -122.21 -23.97
CA GLN A 304 32.65 -121.39 -23.15
C GLN A 304 33.43 -120.48 -22.18
N GLN A 305 34.49 -120.98 -21.52
CA GLN A 305 35.38 -120.19 -20.67
C GLN A 305 36.01 -119.02 -21.44
N LYS A 306 36.48 -119.26 -22.68
CA LYS A 306 37.02 -118.21 -23.56
C LYS A 306 35.96 -117.16 -23.92
N LYS A 307 34.71 -117.59 -24.13
CA LYS A 307 33.57 -116.70 -24.40
C LYS A 307 33.20 -115.86 -23.18
N VAL A 308 33.10 -116.47 -21.99
CA VAL A 308 32.90 -115.76 -20.71
C VAL A 308 33.99 -114.72 -20.50
N LYS A 309 35.26 -115.10 -20.63
CA LYS A 309 36.39 -114.17 -20.47
C LYS A 309 36.27 -112.94 -21.38
N HIS A 310 35.86 -113.13 -22.64
CA HIS A 310 35.64 -112.01 -23.56
C HIS A 310 34.45 -111.14 -23.14
N MET A 311 33.33 -111.73 -22.72
CA MET A 311 32.16 -111.00 -22.23
C MET A 311 32.45 -110.22 -20.94
N VAL A 312 33.23 -110.78 -20.01
CA VAL A 312 33.70 -110.11 -18.80
C VAL A 312 34.60 -108.91 -19.16
N GLU A 313 35.48 -109.04 -20.15
CA GLU A 313 36.33 -107.93 -20.64
C GLU A 313 35.49 -106.80 -21.27
N GLU A 314 34.47 -107.14 -22.07
CA GLU A 314 33.51 -106.17 -22.61
C GLU A 314 32.74 -105.45 -21.51
N VAL A 315 32.23 -106.18 -20.52
CA VAL A 315 31.49 -105.58 -19.40
C VAL A 315 32.41 -104.71 -18.56
N ARG A 316 33.63 -105.16 -18.26
CA ARG A 316 34.63 -104.36 -17.54
C ARG A 316 34.89 -103.04 -18.26
N THR A 317 35.08 -103.07 -19.58
CA THR A 317 35.28 -101.86 -20.39
C THR A 317 34.04 -100.96 -20.42
N SER A 318 32.85 -101.56 -20.58
CA SER A 318 31.57 -100.83 -20.55
C SER A 318 31.34 -100.15 -19.20
N LYS A 319 31.72 -100.82 -18.11
CA LYS A 319 31.60 -100.35 -16.72
C LYS A 319 32.63 -99.28 -16.38
N THR A 320 33.84 -99.33 -16.94
CA THR A 320 34.80 -98.21 -16.88
C THR A 320 34.22 -96.97 -17.56
N MET A 321 33.72 -97.07 -18.79
CA MET A 321 33.10 -95.92 -19.47
C MET A 321 31.82 -95.42 -18.77
N TYR A 322 31.06 -96.31 -18.13
CA TYR A 322 29.94 -95.94 -17.26
C TYR A 322 30.41 -95.09 -16.07
N PHE A 323 31.44 -95.52 -15.33
CA PHE A 323 31.95 -94.77 -14.18
C PHE A 323 32.66 -93.46 -14.57
N GLU A 324 33.31 -93.40 -15.73
CA GLU A 324 33.84 -92.14 -16.27
C GLU A 324 32.71 -91.16 -16.64
N SER A 325 31.59 -91.68 -17.16
CA SER A 325 30.39 -90.90 -17.47
C SER A 325 29.63 -90.45 -16.21
N SER A 326 29.67 -91.23 -15.12
CA SER A 326 29.04 -90.87 -13.84
C SER A 326 29.94 -90.08 -12.88
N GLY A 327 31.26 -90.06 -13.12
CA GLY A 327 32.23 -89.32 -12.29
C GLY A 327 32.41 -87.86 -12.72
N ASN A 328 32.16 -87.55 -14.00
CA ASN A 328 32.26 -86.20 -14.56
C ASN A 328 31.06 -85.28 -14.20
N THR A 329 30.20 -85.67 -13.26
CA THR A 329 29.06 -84.85 -12.78
C THR A 329 29.27 -84.17 -11.42
N ASP A 330 30.38 -84.48 -10.71
CA ASP A 330 30.70 -83.95 -9.38
C ASP A 330 31.91 -82.96 -9.41
N SER A 331 32.11 -82.23 -10.51
CA SER A 331 33.12 -81.16 -10.64
C SER A 331 32.62 -80.03 -11.54
#